data_AF-A0A969MDN6-F1
#
_entry.id   AF-A0A969MDN6-F1
#
_cell.length_a   1.000
_cell.length_b   1.000
_cell.length_c   1.000
_cell.angle_alpha   90.00
_cell.angle_beta   90.00
_cell.angle_gamma   90.00
#
_symmetry.space_group_name_H-M   'P 1'
#
loop_
_entity.id
_entity.type
_entity.pdbx_description
1 polymer ?
#
loop_
_entity_poly.entity_id
_entity_poly.type
_entity_poly.pdbx_seq_one_letter_code
_entity_poly.pdbx_strand_id
1 'polypeptide(L)'
;MKILYSDNFPQACINNCAASGDVGPSVVKWRKMLNFTVDRDEATACLAGYGAWEAIEIATMTDEQVAETILWLACCDFKEGSDLFVIE
;
A
#
# COMPACT_ATOMS: atom_id res chain seq x y z
N MET A 1 1.99 -11.34 12.44
CA MET A 1 1.22 -10.07 12.45
C MET A 1 2.21 -8.90 12.44
N LYS A 2 2.46 -8.32 11.27
CA LYS A 2 3.31 -7.14 11.10
C LYS A 2 2.43 -6.01 10.57
N ILE A 3 1.98 -5.16 11.49
CA ILE A 3 1.20 -3.96 11.16
C ILE A 3 2.09 -3.05 10.30
N LEU A 4 1.55 -2.52 9.19
CA LEU A 4 2.25 -1.58 8.33
C LEU A 4 2.08 -0.16 8.85
N TYR A 5 3.15 0.38 9.41
CA TYR A 5 3.28 1.80 9.67
C TYR A 5 4.28 2.41 8.69
N SER A 6 4.17 3.72 8.48
CA SER A 6 5.15 4.52 7.73
C SER A 6 6.57 4.25 8.24
N ASP A 7 6.76 4.12 9.56
CA ASP A 7 8.03 3.79 10.22
C ASP A 7 8.63 2.41 9.85
N ASN A 8 7.85 1.51 9.24
CA ASN A 8 8.36 0.24 8.72
C ASN A 8 9.08 0.37 7.37
N PHE A 9 9.00 1.54 6.73
CA PHE A 9 9.60 1.80 5.44
C PHE A 9 10.83 2.73 5.57
N PRO A 10 11.83 2.59 4.68
CA PRO A 10 12.92 3.55 4.62
C PRO A 10 12.38 4.97 4.41
N GLN A 11 12.96 5.98 5.07
CA GLN A 11 12.53 7.38 4.91
C GLN A 11 12.51 7.84 3.44
N ALA A 12 13.44 7.34 2.62
CA ALA A 12 13.47 7.61 1.18
C ALA A 12 12.30 6.98 0.42
N CYS A 13 11.74 5.87 0.90
CA CYS A 13 10.53 5.26 0.37
C CYS A 13 9.32 6.15 0.66
N ILE A 14 9.16 6.54 1.93
CA ILE A 14 8.11 7.45 2.39
C ILE A 14 8.13 8.74 1.58
N ASN A 15 9.28 9.41 1.52
CA ASN A 15 9.42 10.69 0.82
C ASN A 15 9.11 10.58 -0.68
N ASN A 16 9.44 9.46 -1.33
CA ASN A 16 9.20 9.30 -2.77
C ASN A 16 7.76 8.89 -3.08
N CYS A 17 7.12 8.10 -2.21
CA CYS A 17 5.78 7.56 -2.44
C CYS A 17 4.69 8.50 -1.91
N ALA A 18 4.99 9.31 -0.89
CA ALA A 18 4.09 10.35 -0.36
C ALA A 18 4.33 11.74 -0.96
N ALA A 19 5.17 11.85 -1.99
CA ALA A 19 5.39 13.11 -2.68
C ALA A 19 4.12 13.59 -3.39
N SER A 20 4.00 14.91 -3.60
CA SER A 20 2.95 15.47 -4.44
C SER A 20 3.23 15.19 -5.93
N GLY A 21 2.20 14.84 -6.69
CA GLY A 21 2.28 14.57 -8.13
C GLY A 21 2.13 13.08 -8.48
N ASP A 22 2.56 12.69 -9.69
CA ASP A 22 2.56 11.29 -10.09
C ASP A 22 3.69 10.52 -9.39
N VAL A 23 3.29 9.69 -8.42
CA VAL A 23 4.19 8.86 -7.62
C VAL A 23 4.21 7.39 -8.09
N GLY A 24 3.41 7.02 -9.08
CA GLY A 24 3.31 5.64 -9.57
C GLY A 24 4.67 5.00 -9.89
N PRO A 25 5.58 5.66 -10.62
CA PRO A 25 6.92 5.13 -10.92
C PRO A 25 7.77 4.89 -9.65
N SER A 26 7.63 5.76 -8.64
CA SER A 26 8.34 5.63 -7.36
C SER A 26 7.83 4.43 -6.56
N VAL A 27 6.51 4.25 -6.51
CA VAL A 27 5.86 3.14 -5.80
C VAL A 27 6.25 1.80 -6.43
N VAL A 28 6.19 1.67 -7.76
CA VAL A 28 6.62 0.47 -8.49
C VAL A 28 8.10 0.14 -8.18
N LYS A 29 8.96 1.16 -8.20
CA LYS A 29 10.39 0.98 -7.89
C LYS A 29 10.58 0.47 -6.47
N TRP A 30 9.94 1.09 -5.48
CA TRP A 30 10.10 0.72 -4.08
C TRP A 30 9.49 -0.64 -3.75
N ARG A 31 8.33 -0.99 -4.34
CA ARG A 31 7.77 -2.34 -4.21
C ARG A 31 8.78 -3.39 -4.68
N LYS A 32 9.42 -3.19 -5.83
CA LYS A 32 10.47 -4.10 -6.32
C LYS A 32 11.68 -4.16 -5.39
N MET A 33 12.18 -2.99 -4.96
CA MET A 33 13.37 -2.90 -4.11
C MET A 33 13.18 -3.55 -2.75
N LEU A 34 11.99 -3.43 -2.17
CA LEU A 34 11.65 -4.01 -0.87
C LEU A 34 11.14 -5.45 -0.98
N ASN A 35 10.96 -5.96 -2.20
CA ASN A 35 10.21 -7.18 -2.48
C ASN A 35 8.86 -7.19 -1.74
N PHE A 36 8.16 -6.05 -1.79
CA PHE A 36 6.93 -5.83 -1.05
C PHE A 36 5.78 -6.62 -1.69
N THR A 37 5.18 -7.48 -0.89
CA THR A 37 4.03 -8.31 -1.22
C THR A 37 2.99 -8.15 -0.11
N VAL A 38 1.73 -8.40 -0.43
CA VAL A 38 0.63 -8.37 0.54
C VAL A 38 -0.27 -9.57 0.30
N ASP A 39 -0.95 -10.04 1.35
CA ASP A 39 -2.05 -10.96 1.16
C ASP A 39 -3.20 -10.26 0.41
N ARG A 40 -3.72 -10.91 -0.63
CA ARG A 40 -4.70 -10.30 -1.53
C ARG A 40 -6.05 -10.08 -0.84
N ASP A 41 -6.47 -11.01 0.01
CA ASP A 41 -7.76 -10.93 0.68
C ASP A 41 -7.74 -9.84 1.75
N GLU A 42 -6.66 -9.77 2.54
CA GLU A 42 -6.46 -8.68 3.51
C GLU A 42 -6.36 -7.31 2.83
N ALA A 43 -5.60 -7.21 1.74
CA ALA A 43 -5.46 -5.96 1.01
C ALA A 43 -6.78 -5.48 0.39
N THR A 44 -7.57 -6.42 -0.15
CA THR A 44 -8.89 -6.10 -0.70
C THR A 44 -9.85 -5.61 0.38
N ALA A 45 -9.89 -6.29 1.54
CA ALA A 45 -10.71 -5.88 2.67
C ALA A 45 -10.30 -4.48 3.18
N CYS A 46 -8.99 -4.21 3.21
CA CYS A 46 -8.48 -2.90 3.58
C CYS A 46 -8.95 -1.83 2.59
N LEU A 47 -8.68 -2.00 1.29
CA LEU A 47 -9.05 -1.01 0.25
C LEU A 47 -10.55 -0.74 0.19
N ALA A 48 -11.39 -1.78 0.33
CA ALA A 48 -12.83 -1.63 0.38
C ALA A 48 -13.28 -0.79 1.60
N GLY A 49 -12.56 -0.87 2.72
CA GLY A 49 -12.83 -0.09 3.93
C GLY A 49 -12.68 1.42 3.78
N TYR A 50 -11.89 1.90 2.81
CA TYR A 50 -11.71 3.33 2.54
C TYR A 50 -12.84 3.94 1.72
N GLY A 51 -13.64 3.11 1.05
CA GLY A 51 -14.68 3.57 0.12
C GLY A 51 -14.16 4.32 -1.12
N ALA A 52 -12.83 4.36 -1.32
CA ALA A 52 -12.19 4.96 -2.49
C ALA A 52 -12.03 3.97 -3.65
N TRP A 53 -12.21 2.68 -3.39
CA TRP A 53 -12.15 1.62 -4.39
C TRP A 53 -13.38 0.73 -4.28
N GLU A 54 -14.07 0.53 -5.41
CA GLU A 54 -15.14 -0.45 -5.50
C GLU A 54 -14.56 -1.87 -5.57
N ALA A 55 -15.29 -2.85 -5.05
CA ALA A 55 -14.85 -4.25 -5.04
C ALA A 55 -14.50 -4.77 -6.46
N ILE A 56 -15.20 -4.27 -7.48
CA ILE A 56 -14.94 -4.63 -8.88
C ILE A 56 -13.62 -4.05 -9.40
N GLU A 57 -13.22 -2.86 -8.95
CA GLU A 57 -11.96 -2.25 -9.36
C GLU A 57 -10.79 -3.05 -8.76
N ILE A 58 -10.87 -3.38 -7.47
CA ILE A 58 -9.86 -4.20 -6.79
C ILE A 58 -9.77 -5.60 -7.42
N ALA A 59 -10.89 -6.20 -7.80
CA ALA A 59 -10.92 -7.52 -8.45
C ALA A 59 -10.17 -7.56 -9.80
N THR A 60 -10.09 -6.42 -10.50
CA THR A 60 -9.38 -6.32 -11.79
C THR A 60 -7.89 -6.02 -11.65
N MET A 61 -7.43 -5.65 -10.45
CA MET A 61 -6.02 -5.33 -10.21
C MET A 61 -5.17 -6.60 -10.13
N THR A 62 -3.92 -6.53 -10.61
CA THR A 62 -2.92 -7.59 -10.35
C THR A 62 -2.44 -7.52 -8.91
N ASP A 63 -1.80 -8.60 -8.43
CA ASP A 63 -1.24 -8.64 -7.08
C ASP A 63 -0.20 -7.53 -6.87
N GLU A 64 0.58 -7.20 -7.90
CA GLU A 64 1.54 -6.10 -7.85
C GLU A 64 0.84 -4.75 -7.73
N GLN A 65 -0.25 -4.53 -8.46
CA GLN A 65 -1.01 -3.29 -8.38
C GLN A 65 -1.65 -3.12 -7.00
N VAL A 66 -2.17 -4.21 -6.42
CA VAL A 66 -2.72 -4.19 -5.06
C VAL A 66 -1.61 -3.86 -4.06
N ALA A 67 -0.46 -4.53 -4.15
CA ALA A 67 0.70 -4.25 -3.29
C ALA A 67 1.21 -2.81 -3.45
N GLU A 68 1.22 -2.27 -4.66
CA GLU A 68 1.62 -0.88 -4.95
C GLU A 68 0.65 0.12 -4.29
N THR A 69 -0.65 -0.10 -4.38
CA THR A 69 -1.65 0.75 -3.71
C THR A 69 -1.51 0.70 -2.19
N ILE A 70 -1.30 -0.49 -1.61
CA ILE A 70 -1.07 -0.62 -0.17
C ILE A 70 0.22 0.10 0.25
N LEU A 71 1.31 -0.07 -0.49
CA LEU A 71 2.58 0.59 -0.20
C LEU A 71 2.44 2.12 -0.22
N TRP A 72 1.71 2.64 -1.21
CA TRP A 72 1.41 4.06 -1.30
C TRP A 72 0.62 4.56 -0.10
N LEU A 73 -0.48 3.87 0.27
CA LEU A 73 -1.29 4.20 1.44
C LEU A 73 -0.47 4.21 2.73
N ALA A 74 0.39 3.20 2.92
CA ALA A 74 1.24 3.09 4.10
C ALA A 74 2.29 4.21 4.18
N CYS A 75 2.81 4.68 3.02
CA CYS A 75 3.76 5.80 2.97
C CYS A 75 3.11 7.16 3.23
N CYS A 76 1.84 7.34 2.90
CA CYS A 76 1.09 8.59 3.10
C CYS A 76 0.64 8.83 4.56
N ASP A 77 1.21 8.12 5.52
CA ASP A 77 0.89 8.17 6.96
C ASP A 77 -0.62 7.98 7.23
N PHE A 78 -1.19 6.90 6.69
CA PHE A 78 -2.56 6.53 6.98
C PHE A 78 -2.77 6.33 8.49
N LYS A 79 -3.50 7.26 9.11
CA LYS A 79 -3.94 7.23 10.51
C LYS A 79 -5.46 7.31 10.65
N GLU A 80 -6.22 6.76 9.71
CA GLU A 80 -7.67 6.68 9.84
C GLU A 80 -8.14 5.25 10.14
N GLY A 81 -8.00 4.87 11.42
CA GLY A 81 -8.53 3.59 11.93
C GLY A 81 -7.43 2.56 12.17
N SER A 82 -7.16 2.37 13.46
CA SER A 82 -6.40 1.26 14.08
C SER A 82 -5.92 0.14 13.16
N ASP A 83 -4.59 0.00 13.08
CA ASP A 83 -3.85 -1.25 12.90
C ASP A 83 -4.29 -2.16 11.76
N LEU A 84 -3.92 -1.85 10.53
CA LEU A 84 -4.19 -2.74 9.40
C LEU A 84 -2.91 -2.96 8.62
N PHE A 85 -2.37 -4.18 8.74
CA PHE A 85 -1.85 -5.06 7.67
C PHE A 85 -1.12 -6.25 8.31
N VAL A 86 -1.15 -7.42 7.66
CA VAL A 86 -0.24 -8.54 7.94
C VAL A 86 0.57 -8.81 6.67
N ILE A 87 1.90 -8.75 6.78
CA ILE A 87 2.82 -9.19 5.73
C ILE A 87 3.38 -10.56 6.13
N GLU A 88 3.31 -11.54 5.25
CA GLU A 88 4.07 -12.80 5.35
C GLU A 88 5.49 -12.65 4.81
#